data_AF-A0A7J3CA75-F1
#
_entry.id   AF-A0A7J3CA75-F1
#
_cell.length_a   1.000
_cell.length_b   1.000
_cell.length_c   1.000
_cell.angle_alpha   90.00
_cell.angle_beta   90.00
_cell.angle_gamma   90.00
#
_symmetry.space_group_name_H-M   'P 1'
#
loop_
_entity.id
_entity.type
_entity.pdbx_description
1 polymer ?
#
loop_
_entity_poly.entity_id
_entity_poly.type
_entity_poly.pdbx_seq_one_letter_code
_entity_poly.pdbx_strand_id
1 'polypeptide(L)'
;MVKPLAIASPMDLDAIASVYLLRRAVGENIEVRYLDHRVIENSVADYILDSPHGTAKVMRFDHHDTNEYTCSAMKVVEYFGMGSAERRLASAVCWQDNAGWRMLGRDGMDNLLDSALKCLMASGMSTDEIEAVFRTVFDAMIVKFREDESLIQEVKRKIIFASEGNEVLAVNGDFPKDILFQEYSPKLLVKHSRWGVSVTRSAKLQEPDLNDFKEELKKISKKNFGRWFFHPQGFYFGYSTSPEKREKIPVDAKVLSAKLVEFLHKNSK
;
A
#
# COMPACT_ATOMS: atom_id res chain seq x y z
N MET A 1 -26.76 23.79 -20.66
CA MET A 1 -26.04 22.58 -21.08
C MET A 1 -26.59 21.41 -20.30
N VAL A 2 -26.90 20.29 -20.96
CA VAL A 2 -27.27 19.04 -20.28
C VAL A 2 -26.01 18.50 -19.61
N LYS A 3 -26.08 18.17 -18.31
CA LYS A 3 -24.94 17.56 -17.62
C LYS A 3 -24.75 16.13 -18.16
N PRO A 4 -23.51 15.68 -18.43
CA PRO A 4 -23.26 14.28 -18.73
C PRO A 4 -23.81 13.40 -17.60
N LEU A 5 -24.30 12.21 -17.95
CA LEU A 5 -24.81 11.21 -17.02
C LEU A 5 -23.87 10.01 -16.97
N ALA A 6 -23.45 9.64 -15.76
CA ALA A 6 -22.82 8.36 -15.46
C ALA A 6 -23.81 7.48 -14.69
N ILE A 7 -23.91 6.22 -15.11
CA ILE A 7 -24.63 5.18 -14.37
C ILE A 7 -23.60 4.16 -13.88
N ALA A 8 -23.67 3.81 -12.61
CA ALA A 8 -22.87 2.77 -11.99
C ALA A 8 -23.78 1.63 -11.48
N SER A 9 -23.22 0.43 -11.35
CA SER A 9 -23.79 -0.69 -10.58
C SER A 9 -24.16 -0.29 -9.14
N PRO A 10 -24.87 -1.15 -8.39
CA PRO A 10 -25.02 -0.97 -6.96
C PRO A 10 -23.67 -0.81 -6.27
N MET A 11 -23.64 -0.02 -5.20
CA MET A 11 -22.38 0.41 -4.60
C MET A 11 -21.55 -0.75 -4.02
N ASP A 12 -20.41 -0.98 -4.65
CA ASP A 12 -19.25 -1.65 -4.09
C ASP A 12 -17.99 -0.76 -4.23
N LEU A 13 -16.83 -1.31 -3.85
CA LEU A 13 -15.59 -0.55 -3.88
C LEU A 13 -15.14 -0.18 -5.30
N ASP A 14 -15.41 -1.02 -6.31
CA ASP A 14 -15.02 -0.75 -7.69
C ASP A 14 -15.95 0.29 -8.34
N ALA A 15 -17.26 0.18 -8.11
CA ALA A 15 -18.25 1.16 -8.53
C ALA A 15 -17.94 2.57 -7.97
N ILE A 16 -17.68 2.69 -6.67
CA ILE A 16 -17.41 4.00 -6.05
C ILE A 16 -16.05 4.58 -6.48
N ALA A 17 -15.02 3.74 -6.62
CA ALA A 17 -13.71 4.17 -7.07
C ALA A 17 -13.71 4.58 -8.54
N SER A 18 -14.41 3.84 -9.41
CA SER A 18 -14.54 4.16 -10.83
C SER A 18 -15.33 5.46 -11.04
N VAL A 19 -16.41 5.71 -10.27
CA VAL A 19 -17.11 7.00 -10.23
C VAL A 19 -16.17 8.14 -9.82
N TYR A 20 -15.40 7.96 -8.73
CA TYR A 20 -14.44 8.96 -8.26
C TYR A 20 -13.38 9.29 -9.32
N LEU A 21 -12.78 8.27 -9.94
CA LEU A 21 -11.77 8.45 -10.97
C LEU A 21 -12.35 9.09 -12.24
N LEU A 22 -13.59 8.74 -12.61
CA LEU A 22 -14.29 9.37 -13.73
C LEU A 22 -14.47 10.87 -13.46
N ARG A 23 -15.01 11.24 -12.29
CA ARG A 23 -15.18 12.66 -11.89
C ARG A 23 -13.86 13.43 -11.92
N ARG A 24 -12.76 12.82 -11.50
CA ARG A 24 -11.43 13.44 -11.60
C ARG A 24 -10.97 13.66 -13.04
N ALA A 25 -11.31 12.75 -13.94
CA ALA A 25 -10.90 12.85 -15.34
C ALA A 25 -11.75 13.85 -16.14
N VAL A 26 -13.07 13.87 -15.93
CA VAL A 26 -14.02 14.66 -16.74
C VAL A 26 -14.59 15.89 -16.04
N GLY A 27 -14.28 16.06 -14.75
CA GLY A 27 -14.76 17.14 -13.88
C GLY A 27 -16.00 16.77 -13.05
N GLU A 28 -16.24 17.56 -11.99
CA GLU A 28 -17.33 17.35 -11.02
C GLU A 28 -18.74 17.63 -11.59
N ASN A 29 -18.85 18.27 -12.75
CA ASN A 29 -20.14 18.63 -13.35
C ASN A 29 -20.76 17.47 -14.16
N ILE A 30 -20.79 16.28 -13.56
CA ILE A 30 -21.39 15.05 -14.08
C ILE A 30 -22.45 14.56 -13.10
N GLU A 31 -23.60 14.16 -13.61
CA GLU A 31 -24.63 13.49 -12.81
C GLU A 31 -24.25 12.02 -12.66
N VAL A 32 -24.35 11.48 -11.45
CA VAL A 32 -24.06 10.07 -11.17
C VAL A 32 -25.28 9.42 -10.55
N ARG A 33 -25.62 8.20 -11.00
CA ARG A 33 -26.67 7.38 -10.41
C ARG A 33 -26.19 5.95 -10.23
N TYR A 34 -26.30 5.44 -9.00
CA TYR A 34 -26.11 4.02 -8.71
C TYR A 34 -27.47 3.35 -8.88
N LEU A 35 -27.56 2.37 -9.78
CA LEU A 35 -28.81 1.72 -10.13
C LEU A 35 -28.68 0.20 -10.00
N ASP A 36 -29.80 -0.46 -9.66
CA ASP A 36 -29.87 -1.91 -9.74
C ASP A 36 -29.59 -2.40 -11.17
N HIS A 37 -28.90 -3.54 -11.31
CA HIS A 37 -28.50 -4.09 -12.61
C HIS A 37 -29.66 -4.22 -13.61
N ARG A 38 -30.86 -4.62 -13.14
CA ARG A 38 -32.07 -4.72 -13.99
C ARG A 38 -32.51 -3.37 -14.57
N VAL A 39 -32.27 -2.29 -13.84
CA VAL A 39 -32.57 -0.93 -14.30
C VAL A 39 -31.49 -0.49 -15.29
N ILE A 40 -30.22 -0.83 -15.05
CA ILE A 40 -29.11 -0.53 -15.95
C ILE A 40 -29.32 -1.15 -17.33
N GLU A 41 -29.80 -2.39 -17.42
CA GLU A 41 -30.10 -3.08 -18.68
C GLU A 41 -30.85 -2.23 -19.72
N ASN A 42 -31.79 -1.42 -19.25
CA ASN A 42 -32.66 -0.61 -20.10
C ASN A 42 -32.28 0.88 -20.09
N SER A 43 -31.14 1.23 -19.51
CA SER A 43 -30.70 2.61 -19.33
C SER A 43 -29.74 3.06 -20.43
N VAL A 44 -29.77 4.36 -20.72
CA VAL A 44 -28.81 5.03 -21.61
C VAL A 44 -28.13 6.15 -20.83
N ALA A 45 -26.79 6.16 -20.81
CA ALA A 45 -25.98 7.16 -20.14
C ALA A 45 -24.77 7.54 -21.00
N ASP A 46 -24.09 8.63 -20.68
CA ASP A 46 -22.83 8.97 -21.36
C ASP A 46 -21.75 7.97 -20.96
N TYR A 47 -21.68 7.65 -19.67
CA TYR A 47 -20.77 6.65 -19.12
C TYR A 47 -21.53 5.56 -18.38
N ILE A 48 -21.12 4.30 -18.57
CA ILE A 48 -21.56 3.17 -17.75
C ILE A 48 -20.33 2.62 -17.02
N LEU A 49 -20.46 2.45 -15.71
CA LEU A 49 -19.40 1.99 -14.83
C LEU A 49 -19.83 0.68 -14.19
N ASP A 50 -18.93 -0.28 -14.18
CA ASP A 50 -19.06 -1.55 -13.45
C ASP A 50 -20.32 -2.35 -13.78
N SER A 51 -20.71 -2.35 -15.05
CA SER A 51 -21.84 -3.16 -15.50
C SER A 51 -21.69 -3.59 -16.96
N PRO A 52 -21.99 -4.86 -17.29
CA PRO A 52 -21.98 -5.35 -18.67
C PRO A 52 -23.21 -4.86 -19.47
N HIS A 53 -24.18 -4.24 -18.81
CA HIS A 53 -25.48 -3.92 -19.37
C HIS A 53 -25.65 -2.42 -19.73
N GLY A 54 -26.82 -2.07 -20.29
CA GLY A 54 -27.18 -0.70 -20.67
C GLY A 54 -26.49 -0.19 -21.94
N THR A 55 -26.75 1.06 -22.34
CA THR A 55 -26.12 1.69 -23.51
C THR A 55 -25.29 2.90 -23.10
N ALA A 56 -23.96 2.82 -23.27
CA ALA A 56 -23.06 3.96 -23.07
C ALA A 56 -22.91 4.77 -24.38
N LYS A 57 -23.13 6.08 -24.33
CA LYS A 57 -22.94 6.97 -25.49
C LYS A 57 -21.47 7.33 -25.71
N VAL A 58 -20.68 7.35 -24.64
CA VAL A 58 -19.24 7.67 -24.68
C VAL A 58 -18.42 6.42 -24.40
N MET A 59 -18.52 5.86 -23.18
CA MET A 59 -17.72 4.70 -22.81
C MET A 59 -18.37 3.84 -21.73
N ARG A 60 -18.20 2.53 -21.84
CA ARG A 60 -18.51 1.55 -20.78
C ARG A 60 -17.18 1.08 -20.17
N PHE A 61 -17.04 1.23 -18.87
CA PHE A 61 -15.94 0.71 -18.08
C PHE A 61 -16.44 -0.48 -17.27
N ASP A 62 -16.25 -1.68 -17.78
CA ASP A 62 -16.76 -2.93 -17.18
C ASP A 62 -15.78 -4.08 -17.43
N HIS A 63 -15.74 -5.09 -16.56
CA HIS A 63 -14.84 -6.24 -16.67
C HIS A 63 -15.51 -7.62 -16.51
N HIS A 64 -16.82 -7.67 -16.23
CA HIS A 64 -17.55 -8.89 -15.88
C HIS A 64 -17.54 -9.98 -16.97
N ASP A 65 -17.51 -9.58 -18.25
CA ASP A 65 -17.52 -10.51 -19.39
C ASP A 65 -16.10 -10.86 -19.89
N THR A 66 -15.06 -10.62 -19.08
CA THR A 66 -13.66 -10.80 -19.48
C THR A 66 -12.89 -11.69 -18.51
N ASN A 67 -11.82 -12.34 -19.00
CA ASN A 67 -10.87 -13.08 -18.16
C ASN A 67 -9.69 -12.21 -17.70
N GLU A 68 -9.78 -10.89 -17.89
CA GLU A 68 -8.71 -9.97 -17.54
C GLU A 68 -8.68 -9.75 -16.02
N TYR A 69 -7.48 -9.81 -15.44
CA TYR A 69 -7.29 -9.43 -14.03
C TYR A 69 -7.29 -7.90 -13.93
N THR A 70 -8.49 -7.33 -13.91
CA THR A 70 -8.74 -5.89 -13.93
C THR A 70 -10.04 -5.58 -13.17
N CYS A 71 -10.36 -4.29 -13.11
CA CYS A 71 -11.58 -3.75 -12.51
C CYS A 71 -11.97 -2.47 -13.26
N SER A 72 -13.20 -2.00 -13.09
CA SER A 72 -13.75 -0.82 -13.75
C SER A 72 -12.96 0.45 -13.42
N ALA A 73 -12.48 0.60 -12.18
CA ALA A 73 -11.61 1.70 -11.78
C ALA A 73 -10.31 1.76 -12.60
N MET A 74 -9.70 0.61 -12.90
CA MET A 74 -8.50 0.54 -13.74
C MET A 74 -8.81 0.92 -15.19
N LYS A 75 -9.95 0.45 -15.73
CA LYS A 75 -10.36 0.80 -17.09
C LYS A 75 -10.57 2.31 -17.27
N VAL A 76 -11.10 3.00 -16.26
CA VAL A 76 -11.19 4.48 -16.26
C VAL A 76 -9.80 5.12 -16.32
N VAL A 77 -8.89 4.70 -15.44
CA VAL A 77 -7.51 5.22 -15.40
C VAL A 77 -6.80 5.05 -16.74
N GLU A 78 -6.91 3.86 -17.34
CA GLU A 78 -6.24 3.53 -18.60
C GLU A 78 -6.82 4.30 -19.78
N TYR A 79 -8.15 4.43 -19.86
CA TYR A 79 -8.79 5.18 -20.93
C TYR A 79 -8.43 6.67 -20.93
N PHE A 80 -8.38 7.31 -19.75
CA PHE A 80 -8.04 8.73 -19.64
C PHE A 80 -6.54 9.01 -19.49
N GLY A 81 -5.68 7.97 -19.46
CA GLY A 81 -4.24 8.13 -19.32
C GLY A 81 -3.83 8.83 -18.01
N MET A 82 -4.49 8.48 -16.90
CA MET A 82 -4.26 9.14 -15.61
C MET A 82 -2.87 8.82 -15.02
N GLY A 83 -2.48 9.59 -14.00
CA GLY A 83 -1.16 9.49 -13.36
C GLY A 83 -0.93 8.19 -12.57
N SER A 84 0.31 8.03 -12.12
CA SER A 84 0.78 6.86 -11.35
C SER A 84 0.04 6.69 -10.02
N ALA A 85 -0.29 7.79 -9.33
CA ALA A 85 -1.06 7.76 -8.09
C ALA A 85 -2.49 7.23 -8.32
N GLU A 86 -3.18 7.72 -9.36
CA GLU A 86 -4.49 7.23 -9.77
C GLU A 86 -4.44 5.76 -10.19
N ARG A 87 -3.40 5.35 -10.91
CA ARG A 87 -3.17 3.93 -11.25
C ARG A 87 -2.91 3.06 -10.03
N ARG A 88 -2.20 3.56 -9.02
CA ARG A 88 -1.95 2.84 -7.76
C ARG A 88 -3.23 2.69 -6.95
N LEU A 89 -4.10 3.71 -6.93
CA LEU A 89 -5.44 3.61 -6.34
C LEU A 89 -6.28 2.53 -7.04
N ALA A 90 -6.39 2.60 -8.37
CA ALA A 90 -7.12 1.59 -9.14
C ALA A 90 -6.54 0.17 -8.94
N SER A 91 -5.21 0.03 -8.85
CA SER A 91 -4.57 -1.26 -8.57
C SER A 91 -4.96 -1.83 -7.20
N ALA A 92 -5.08 -0.97 -6.18
CA ALA A 92 -5.50 -1.39 -4.85
C ALA A 92 -6.97 -1.84 -4.82
N VAL A 93 -7.83 -1.17 -5.59
CA VAL A 93 -9.24 -1.54 -5.78
C VAL A 93 -9.33 -2.88 -6.53
N CYS A 94 -8.66 -3.01 -7.67
CA CYS A 94 -8.66 -4.26 -8.44
C CYS A 94 -8.15 -5.44 -7.62
N TRP A 95 -7.15 -5.25 -6.76
CA TRP A 95 -6.68 -6.31 -5.87
C TRP A 95 -7.78 -6.79 -4.92
N GLN A 96 -8.62 -5.91 -4.37
CA GLN A 96 -9.73 -6.30 -3.50
C GLN A 96 -10.87 -6.95 -4.30
N ASP A 97 -11.22 -6.35 -5.43
CA ASP A 97 -12.26 -6.82 -6.34
C ASP A 97 -11.99 -8.23 -6.87
N ASN A 98 -10.73 -8.51 -7.25
CA ASN A 98 -10.30 -9.83 -7.73
C ASN A 98 -9.92 -10.81 -6.60
N ALA A 99 -10.57 -10.71 -5.45
CA ALA A 99 -10.41 -11.59 -4.30
C ALA A 99 -8.96 -11.73 -3.77
N GLY A 100 -8.13 -10.68 -3.89
CA GLY A 100 -6.76 -10.67 -3.37
C GLY A 100 -6.68 -10.89 -1.85
N TRP A 101 -7.76 -10.56 -1.15
CA TRP A 101 -7.95 -10.77 0.28
C TRP A 101 -8.06 -12.24 0.71
N ARG A 102 -8.16 -13.20 -0.22
CA ARG A 102 -8.29 -14.65 0.08
C ARG A 102 -7.18 -15.23 0.97
N MET A 103 -6.06 -14.54 1.09
CA MET A 103 -4.92 -14.94 1.93
C MET A 103 -4.97 -14.33 3.35
N LEU A 104 -5.93 -13.45 3.62
CA LEU A 104 -6.07 -12.77 4.90
C LEU A 104 -6.99 -13.55 5.83
N GLY A 105 -6.66 -13.58 7.12
CA GLY A 105 -7.61 -13.99 8.15
C GLY A 105 -8.69 -12.92 8.36
N ARG A 106 -9.70 -13.22 9.19
CA ARG A 106 -10.86 -12.34 9.42
C ARG A 106 -10.44 -10.92 9.83
N ASP A 107 -9.53 -10.82 10.79
CA ASP A 107 -9.03 -9.53 11.28
C ASP A 107 -8.33 -8.72 10.18
N GLY A 108 -7.69 -9.40 9.22
CA GLY A 108 -7.07 -8.74 8.06
C GLY A 108 -8.12 -8.25 7.06
N MET A 109 -9.20 -9.01 6.87
CA MET A 109 -10.33 -8.60 6.03
C MET A 109 -11.03 -7.37 6.60
N ASP A 110 -11.28 -7.32 7.91
CA ASP A 110 -11.99 -6.20 8.55
C ASP A 110 -11.24 -4.85 8.45
N ASN A 111 -9.98 -4.86 8.03
CA ASN A 111 -9.17 -3.65 7.76
C ASN A 111 -9.22 -3.16 6.28
N LEU A 112 -10.00 -3.81 5.42
CA LEU A 112 -10.10 -3.46 3.99
C LEU A 112 -11.02 -2.27 3.75
N LEU A 113 -10.79 -1.57 2.63
CA LEU A 113 -11.65 -0.47 2.19
C LEU A 113 -13.06 -0.97 1.85
N ASP A 114 -13.19 -2.17 1.27
CA ASP A 114 -14.50 -2.78 1.05
C ASP A 114 -15.24 -3.01 2.39
N SER A 115 -14.56 -3.50 3.42
CA SER A 115 -15.16 -3.63 4.75
C SER A 115 -15.60 -2.29 5.33
N ALA A 116 -14.81 -1.23 5.17
CA ALA A 116 -15.21 0.12 5.56
C ALA A 116 -16.48 0.56 4.81
N LEU A 117 -16.57 0.32 3.50
CA LEU A 117 -17.76 0.60 2.70
C LEU A 117 -18.99 -0.14 3.24
N LYS A 118 -18.88 -1.45 3.44
CA LYS A 118 -20.00 -2.26 3.96
C LYS A 118 -20.44 -1.82 5.36
N CYS A 119 -19.52 -1.36 6.21
CA CYS A 119 -19.84 -0.78 7.51
C CYS A 119 -20.68 0.51 7.38
N LEU A 120 -20.31 1.42 6.47
CA LEU A 120 -21.09 2.66 6.26
C LEU A 120 -22.49 2.34 5.73
N MET A 121 -22.59 1.42 4.76
CA MET A 121 -23.89 0.95 4.25
C MET A 121 -24.75 0.34 5.37
N ALA A 122 -24.16 -0.52 6.21
CA ALA A 122 -24.85 -1.16 7.33
C ALA A 122 -25.29 -0.16 8.42
N SER A 123 -24.58 0.96 8.58
CA SER A 123 -24.99 2.04 9.48
C SER A 123 -26.16 2.88 8.95
N GLY A 124 -26.61 2.64 7.72
CA GLY A 124 -27.72 3.36 7.09
C GLY A 124 -27.33 4.71 6.48
N MET A 125 -26.04 4.95 6.22
CA MET A 125 -25.62 6.15 5.48
C MET A 125 -26.14 6.10 4.05
N SER A 126 -26.52 7.26 3.54
CA SER A 126 -26.95 7.42 2.15
C SER A 126 -25.77 7.31 1.18
N THR A 127 -26.08 7.01 -0.09
CA THR A 127 -25.11 6.97 -1.19
C THR A 127 -24.25 8.23 -1.24
N ASP A 128 -24.86 9.42 -1.15
CA ASP A 128 -24.15 10.70 -1.23
C ASP A 128 -23.17 10.90 -0.06
N GLU A 129 -23.56 10.48 1.16
CA GLU A 129 -22.69 10.56 2.33
C GLU A 129 -21.51 9.59 2.22
N ILE A 130 -21.75 8.37 1.74
CA ILE A 130 -20.70 7.37 1.51
C ILE A 130 -19.71 7.86 0.45
N GLU A 131 -20.20 8.39 -0.67
CA GLU A 131 -19.37 9.02 -1.70
C GLU A 131 -18.52 10.16 -1.15
N ALA A 132 -19.07 11.02 -0.30
CA ALA A 132 -18.31 12.12 0.31
C ALA A 132 -17.17 11.61 1.21
N VAL A 133 -17.42 10.55 2.00
CA VAL A 133 -16.38 9.91 2.82
C VAL A 133 -15.30 9.31 1.92
N PHE A 134 -15.68 8.47 0.96
CA PHE A 134 -14.71 7.81 0.08
C PHE A 134 -13.95 8.78 -0.81
N ARG A 135 -14.57 9.86 -1.29
CA ARG A 135 -13.87 10.93 -1.99
C ARG A 135 -12.74 11.50 -1.14
N THR A 136 -13.01 11.77 0.14
CA THR A 136 -12.01 12.29 1.08
C THR A 136 -10.88 11.28 1.30
N VAL A 137 -11.22 10.00 1.50
CA VAL A 137 -10.23 8.91 1.66
C VAL A 137 -9.37 8.78 0.40
N PHE A 138 -9.98 8.72 -0.78
CA PHE A 138 -9.27 8.58 -2.04
C PHE A 138 -8.39 9.80 -2.35
N ASP A 139 -8.86 11.02 -2.09
CA ASP A 139 -8.02 12.23 -2.24
C ASP A 139 -6.78 12.15 -1.33
N ALA A 140 -6.94 11.73 -0.08
CA ALA A 140 -5.82 11.53 0.84
C ALA A 140 -4.87 10.41 0.38
N MET A 141 -5.41 9.30 -0.15
CA MET A 141 -4.60 8.22 -0.74
C MET A 141 -3.81 8.70 -1.95
N ILE A 142 -4.40 9.49 -2.84
CA ILE A 142 -3.70 10.05 -4.00
C ILE A 142 -2.54 10.93 -3.55
N VAL A 143 -2.75 11.79 -2.55
CA VAL A 143 -1.66 12.60 -1.97
C VAL A 143 -0.56 11.69 -1.40
N LYS A 144 -0.91 10.71 -0.58
CA LYS A 144 0.05 9.77 0.00
C LYS A 144 0.82 9.01 -1.09
N PHE A 145 0.16 8.55 -2.15
CA PHE A 145 0.83 7.80 -3.22
C PHE A 145 1.84 8.63 -3.98
N ARG A 146 1.56 9.92 -4.21
CA ARG A 146 2.54 10.86 -4.80
C ARG A 146 3.73 11.09 -3.87
N GLU A 147 3.48 11.22 -2.56
CA GLU A 147 4.55 11.34 -1.56
C GLU A 147 5.41 10.07 -1.51
N ASP A 148 4.80 8.89 -1.50
CA ASP A 148 5.49 7.61 -1.52
C ASP A 148 6.43 7.48 -2.73
N GLU A 149 6.00 7.91 -3.92
CA GLU A 149 6.84 7.89 -5.13
C GLU A 149 8.08 8.78 -5.00
N SER A 150 7.92 9.98 -4.44
CA SER A 150 9.04 10.87 -4.13
C SER A 150 9.99 10.23 -3.11
N LEU A 151 9.44 9.63 -2.05
CA LEU A 151 10.20 8.94 -1.02
C LEU A 151 10.98 7.76 -1.58
N ILE A 152 10.41 6.97 -2.51
CA ILE A 152 11.11 5.86 -3.16
C ILE A 152 12.38 6.35 -3.87
N GLN A 153 12.31 7.49 -4.58
CA GLN A 153 13.49 8.07 -5.23
C GLN A 153 14.53 8.56 -4.23
N GLU A 154 14.10 9.08 -3.08
CA GLU A 154 15.01 9.44 -2.01
C GLU A 154 15.68 8.21 -1.38
N VAL A 155 14.91 7.16 -1.10
CA VAL A 155 15.42 5.89 -0.56
C VAL A 155 16.51 5.34 -1.45
N LYS A 156 16.32 5.30 -2.78
CA LYS A 156 17.33 4.81 -3.75
C LYS A 156 18.69 5.48 -3.55
N ARG A 157 18.71 6.79 -3.27
CA ARG A 157 19.94 7.56 -3.03
C ARG A 157 20.53 7.36 -1.63
N LYS A 158 19.77 6.76 -0.71
CA LYS A 158 20.12 6.57 0.70
C LYS A 158 20.36 5.10 1.06
N ILE A 159 20.27 4.17 0.11
CA ILE A 159 20.70 2.79 0.30
C ILE A 159 22.21 2.79 0.55
N ILE A 160 22.61 2.23 1.70
CA ILE A 160 24.01 2.12 2.12
C ILE A 160 24.53 0.68 2.08
N PHE A 161 23.62 -0.30 2.01
CA PHE A 161 23.94 -1.71 1.82
C PHE A 161 22.72 -2.42 1.22
N ALA A 162 22.95 -3.33 0.28
CA ALA A 162 21.96 -4.27 -0.22
C ALA A 162 22.67 -5.59 -0.48
N SER A 163 22.16 -6.69 0.08
CA SER A 163 22.66 -8.03 -0.23
C SER A 163 22.13 -8.53 -1.57
N GLU A 164 22.70 -9.62 -2.08
CA GLU A 164 22.11 -10.36 -3.19
C GLU A 164 20.64 -10.71 -2.88
N GLY A 165 19.77 -10.60 -3.89
CA GLY A 165 18.33 -10.82 -3.74
C GLY A 165 17.62 -9.87 -2.77
N ASN A 166 18.26 -8.78 -2.33
CA ASN A 166 17.78 -7.85 -1.31
C ASN A 166 17.42 -8.50 0.03
N GLU A 167 17.95 -9.68 0.36
CA GLU A 167 17.63 -10.35 1.64
C GLU A 167 17.83 -9.44 2.86
N VAL A 168 18.91 -8.65 2.85
CA VAL A 168 19.17 -7.58 3.82
C VAL A 168 19.35 -6.27 3.09
N LEU A 169 18.52 -5.29 3.44
CA LEU A 169 18.60 -3.93 2.93
C LEU A 169 18.93 -2.97 4.07
N ALA A 170 19.90 -2.06 3.86
CA ALA A 170 20.18 -0.98 4.79
C ALA A 170 20.06 0.40 4.14
N VAL A 171 19.35 1.28 4.83
CA VAL A 171 19.10 2.65 4.39
C VAL A 171 19.54 3.67 5.43
N ASN A 172 20.06 4.80 4.98
CA ASN A 172 20.38 5.95 5.83
C ASN A 172 19.22 6.95 5.83
N GLY A 173 18.35 6.84 6.84
CA GLY A 173 17.18 7.68 7.03
C GLY A 173 16.06 6.94 7.74
N ASP A 174 15.10 7.71 8.27
CA ASP A 174 13.93 7.17 8.98
C ASP A 174 12.71 7.04 8.05
N PHE A 175 12.84 6.23 6.98
CA PHE A 175 11.77 6.06 5.99
C PHE A 175 10.65 5.11 6.46
N PRO A 176 9.39 5.29 6.01
CA PRO A 176 8.30 4.38 6.33
C PRO A 176 8.65 2.92 5.97
N LYS A 177 8.43 2.00 6.92
CA LYS A 177 8.84 0.59 6.77
C LYS A 177 8.02 -0.13 5.69
N ASP A 178 6.73 0.18 5.60
CA ASP A 178 5.80 -0.31 4.59
C ASP A 178 6.31 0.00 3.17
N ILE A 179 6.75 1.23 2.90
CA ILE A 179 7.33 1.60 1.60
C ILE A 179 8.56 0.74 1.30
N LEU A 180 9.48 0.60 2.26
CA LEU A 180 10.72 -0.15 2.08
C LEU A 180 10.46 -1.65 1.85
N PHE A 181 9.52 -2.24 2.58
CA PHE A 181 9.15 -3.65 2.41
C PHE A 181 8.39 -3.90 1.11
N GLN A 182 7.52 -2.99 0.68
CA GLN A 182 6.76 -3.13 -0.56
C GLN A 182 7.67 -2.97 -1.80
N GLU A 183 8.51 -1.94 -1.83
CA GLU A 183 9.33 -1.62 -2.99
C GLU A 183 10.53 -2.58 -3.17
N TYR A 184 11.20 -2.96 -2.07
CA TYR A 184 12.46 -3.72 -2.15
C TYR A 184 12.35 -5.16 -1.66
N SER A 185 11.23 -5.52 -1.01
CA SER A 185 10.97 -6.87 -0.48
C SER A 185 12.10 -7.52 0.35
N PRO A 186 12.82 -6.79 1.25
CA PRO A 186 13.85 -7.42 2.05
C PRO A 186 13.30 -8.40 3.07
N LYS A 187 14.10 -9.42 3.42
CA LYS A 187 13.82 -10.30 4.58
C LYS A 187 14.10 -9.55 5.88
N LEU A 188 15.20 -8.78 5.93
CA LEU A 188 15.59 -7.94 7.05
C LEU A 188 15.89 -6.51 6.58
N LEU A 189 15.31 -5.54 7.25
CA LEU A 189 15.52 -4.12 6.98
C LEU A 189 16.33 -3.47 8.10
N VAL A 190 17.42 -2.81 7.74
CA VAL A 190 18.25 -2.00 8.64
C VAL A 190 18.05 -0.51 8.34
N LYS A 191 17.57 0.26 9.31
CA LYS A 191 17.48 1.73 9.18
C LYS A 191 18.50 2.39 10.08
N HIS A 192 19.32 3.25 9.51
CA HIS A 192 20.30 4.07 10.22
C HIS A 192 19.82 5.52 10.27
N SER A 193 19.86 6.16 11.43
CA SER A 193 19.64 7.60 11.57
C SER A 193 20.53 8.16 12.69
N ARG A 194 20.54 9.48 12.87
CA ARG A 194 21.26 10.11 14.00
C ARG A 194 20.83 9.58 15.37
N TRP A 195 19.60 9.06 15.47
CA TRP A 195 19.01 8.56 16.71
C TRP A 195 19.43 7.12 17.02
N GLY A 196 19.87 6.36 16.02
CA GLY A 196 20.25 4.98 16.22
C GLY A 196 20.22 4.13 14.96
N VAL A 197 20.33 2.83 15.16
CA VAL A 197 20.16 1.81 14.12
C VAL A 197 19.04 0.87 14.52
N SER A 198 18.12 0.59 13.61
CA SER A 198 17.06 -0.40 13.82
C SER A 198 17.19 -1.56 12.86
N VAL A 199 16.77 -2.74 13.31
CA VAL A 199 16.59 -3.93 12.47
C VAL A 199 15.12 -4.31 12.56
N THR A 200 14.45 -4.51 11.43
CA THR A 200 13.08 -5.00 11.38
C THR A 200 13.01 -6.21 10.47
N ARG A 201 12.39 -7.28 10.94
CA ARG A 201 12.12 -8.48 10.15
C ARG A 201 10.86 -8.32 9.30
N SER A 202 10.88 -8.85 8.08
CA SER A 202 9.67 -9.00 7.27
C SER A 202 8.67 -9.93 7.95
N ALA A 203 7.38 -9.60 7.90
CA ALA A 203 6.33 -10.47 8.44
C ALA A 203 6.27 -11.84 7.74
N LYS A 204 6.82 -11.97 6.53
CA LYS A 204 6.91 -13.22 5.78
C LYS A 204 8.04 -14.13 6.23
N LEU A 205 9.04 -13.61 6.95
CA LEU A 205 10.16 -14.40 7.45
C LEU A 205 9.77 -15.06 8.76
N GLN A 206 9.57 -16.37 8.78
CA GLN A 206 9.28 -17.13 10.00
C GLN A 206 10.56 -17.55 10.73
N GLU A 207 11.57 -17.97 9.97
CA GLU A 207 12.88 -18.40 10.46
C GLU A 207 14.01 -17.72 9.66
N PRO A 208 15.20 -17.51 10.25
CA PRO A 208 15.54 -17.77 11.66
C PRO A 208 14.88 -16.79 12.65
N ASP A 209 14.76 -17.18 13.92
CA ASP A 209 14.39 -16.24 14.99
C ASP A 209 15.53 -15.24 15.16
N LEU A 210 15.24 -13.97 14.92
CA LEU A 210 16.23 -12.92 15.03
C LEU A 210 16.86 -12.91 16.43
N ASN A 211 16.16 -13.37 17.49
CA ASN A 211 16.70 -13.42 18.86
C ASN A 211 17.99 -14.23 18.96
N ASP A 212 18.19 -15.20 18.07
CA ASP A 212 19.42 -16.00 17.99
C ASP A 212 20.62 -15.17 17.50
N PHE A 213 20.37 -14.00 16.91
CA PHE A 213 21.40 -13.05 16.51
C PHE A 213 21.99 -12.26 17.71
N LYS A 214 21.38 -12.31 18.91
CA LYS A 214 21.81 -11.50 20.07
C LYS A 214 23.27 -11.71 20.45
N GLU A 215 23.77 -12.94 20.42
CA GLU A 215 25.17 -13.22 20.77
C GLU A 215 26.15 -12.65 19.73
N GLU A 216 25.81 -12.72 18.44
CA GLU A 216 26.61 -12.08 17.40
C GLU A 216 26.56 -10.55 17.51
N LEU A 217 25.39 -10.01 17.80
CA LEU A 217 25.19 -8.58 18.04
C LEU A 217 26.03 -8.08 19.24
N LYS A 218 26.11 -8.87 20.31
CA LYS A 218 26.95 -8.57 21.48
C LYS A 218 28.43 -8.48 21.12
N LYS A 219 28.93 -9.37 20.26
CA LYS A 219 30.32 -9.33 19.77
C LYS A 219 30.62 -8.07 18.97
N ILE A 220 29.73 -7.70 18.05
CA ILE A 220 29.95 -6.52 17.19
C ILE A 220 29.66 -5.19 17.90
N SER A 221 28.71 -5.18 18.84
CA SER A 221 28.36 -3.98 19.63
C SER A 221 29.32 -3.75 20.81
N LYS A 222 30.07 -4.77 21.24
CA LYS A 222 31.06 -4.69 22.33
C LYS A 222 30.46 -4.03 23.59
N LYS A 223 31.12 -2.99 24.11
CA LYS A 223 30.70 -2.24 25.30
C LYS A 223 29.35 -1.52 25.14
N ASN A 224 28.86 -1.37 23.91
CA ASN A 224 27.60 -0.65 23.62
C ASN A 224 26.38 -1.58 23.60
N PHE A 225 26.52 -2.87 23.94
CA PHE A 225 25.39 -3.82 23.88
C PHE A 225 24.21 -3.42 24.79
N GLY A 226 24.48 -2.79 25.93
CA GLY A 226 23.44 -2.27 26.83
C GLY A 226 22.55 -1.15 26.23
N ARG A 227 22.91 -0.65 25.04
CA ARG A 227 22.15 0.38 24.31
C ARG A 227 21.19 -0.22 23.27
N TRP A 228 20.93 -1.52 23.36
CA TRP A 228 20.01 -2.21 22.46
C TRP A 228 18.71 -2.54 23.17
N PHE A 229 17.60 -2.20 22.51
CA PHE A 229 16.28 -2.67 22.84
C PHE A 229 15.90 -3.83 21.90
N PHE A 230 15.30 -4.87 22.48
CA PHE A 230 14.90 -6.08 21.78
C PHE A 230 13.41 -6.32 21.95
N HIS A 231 12.67 -6.30 20.85
CA HIS A 231 11.28 -6.71 20.88
C HIS A 231 11.13 -8.21 20.55
N PRO A 232 10.26 -8.95 21.26
CA PRO A 232 10.04 -10.37 21.03
C PRO A 232 9.66 -10.72 19.58
N GLN A 233 8.94 -9.82 18.89
CA GLN A 233 8.51 -10.02 17.49
C GLN A 233 9.61 -9.82 16.44
N GLY A 234 10.89 -9.69 16.83
CA GLY A 234 12.01 -9.63 15.89
C GLY A 234 12.27 -8.24 15.32
N PHE A 235 12.21 -7.20 16.16
CA PHE A 235 12.76 -5.88 15.83
C PHE A 235 13.67 -5.34 16.92
N TYR A 236 14.80 -4.76 16.50
CA TYR A 236 15.86 -4.25 17.37
C TYR A 236 16.09 -2.78 17.16
N PHE A 237 16.51 -2.11 18.22
CA PHE A 237 16.92 -0.72 18.16
C PHE A 237 18.15 -0.48 19.03
N GLY A 238 19.26 -0.13 18.40
CA GLY A 238 20.46 0.36 19.05
C GLY A 238 20.44 1.89 19.07
N TYR A 239 20.28 2.49 20.24
CA TYR A 239 20.10 3.95 20.36
C TYR A 239 21.40 4.71 20.59
N SER A 240 21.43 5.97 20.15
CA SER A 240 22.43 6.96 20.54
C SER A 240 21.99 7.65 21.83
N THR A 241 22.88 7.78 22.83
CA THR A 241 22.57 8.48 24.09
C THR A 241 22.74 9.99 24.00
N SER A 242 23.45 10.48 22.99
CA SER A 242 23.66 11.90 22.73
C SER A 242 23.69 12.19 21.23
N PRO A 243 22.54 12.05 20.54
CA PRO A 243 22.43 12.21 19.08
C PRO A 243 22.85 13.60 18.61
N GLU A 244 22.54 14.65 19.38
CA GLU A 244 22.94 16.03 19.06
C GLU A 244 24.45 16.25 19.13
N LYS A 245 25.17 15.44 19.92
CA LYS A 245 26.63 15.46 20.01
C LYS A 245 27.30 14.57 18.95
N ARG A 246 26.53 14.06 17.98
CA ARG A 246 26.98 13.11 16.96
C ARG A 246 27.68 11.90 17.56
N GLU A 247 27.18 11.43 18.71
CA GLU A 247 27.70 10.21 19.33
C GLU A 247 27.59 9.05 18.35
N LYS A 248 28.64 8.22 18.31
CA LYS A 248 28.69 7.06 17.43
C LYS A 248 27.62 6.05 17.85
N ILE A 249 26.79 5.66 16.88
CA ILE A 249 25.77 4.63 17.01
C ILE A 249 26.42 3.30 17.43
N PRO A 250 25.73 2.43 18.22
CA PRO A 250 26.35 1.24 18.82
C PRO A 250 27.08 0.32 17.84
N VAL A 251 26.60 0.22 16.59
CA VAL A 251 27.19 -0.58 15.52
C VAL A 251 27.03 0.17 14.19
N ASP A 252 28.04 0.07 13.33
CA ASP A 252 27.95 0.56 11.94
C ASP A 252 26.91 -0.25 11.15
N ALA A 253 26.05 0.44 10.40
CA ALA A 253 24.93 -0.21 9.72
C ALA A 253 25.37 -1.18 8.62
N LYS A 254 26.50 -0.94 7.91
CA LYS A 254 27.00 -1.86 6.90
C LYS A 254 27.58 -3.12 7.55
N VAL A 255 28.33 -2.96 8.64
CA VAL A 255 28.87 -4.09 9.41
C VAL A 255 27.74 -4.96 9.98
N LEU A 256 26.72 -4.32 10.57
CA LEU A 256 25.53 -5.02 11.07
C LEU A 256 24.84 -5.80 9.95
N SER A 257 24.64 -5.16 8.79
CA SER A 257 23.94 -5.78 7.66
C SER A 257 24.69 -6.98 7.10
N ALA A 258 26.02 -6.90 6.96
CA ALA A 258 26.84 -8.04 6.55
C ALA A 258 26.70 -9.23 7.51
N LYS A 259 26.67 -8.97 8.82
CA LYS A 259 26.47 -10.02 9.84
C LYS A 259 25.07 -10.61 9.83
N LEU A 260 24.05 -9.82 9.50
CA LEU A 260 22.69 -10.33 9.31
C LEU A 260 22.58 -11.23 8.07
N VAL A 261 23.31 -10.93 6.99
CA VAL A 261 23.38 -11.84 5.82
C VAL A 261 24.00 -13.18 6.22
N GLU A 262 25.16 -13.15 6.89
CA GLU A 262 25.80 -14.37 7.40
C GLU A 262 24.84 -15.18 8.31
N PHE A 263 24.05 -14.48 9.14
CA PHE A 263 23.07 -15.10 10.02
C PHE A 263 21.93 -15.77 9.26
N LEU A 264 21.37 -15.12 8.23
CA LEU A 264 20.34 -15.73 7.39
C LEU A 264 20.88 -16.99 6.69
N HIS A 265 22.06 -16.92 6.09
CA HIS A 265 22.63 -18.04 5.32
C HIS A 265 22.99 -19.24 6.18
N LYS A 266 23.48 -19.03 7.42
CA LYS A 266 23.78 -20.13 8.36
C LYS A 266 22.54 -20.92 8.77
N ASN A 267 21.38 -20.29 8.74
CA ASN A 267 20.13 -20.86 9.25
C ASN A 267 19.09 -21.14 8.16
N SER A 268 19.41 -20.96 6.88
CA SER A 268 18.50 -21.25 5.75
C SER A 268 18.55 -22.73 5.32
N LYS A 269 18.62 -23.68 6.28
CA LYS A 269 18.63 -25.12 5.99
C LYS A 269 17.24 -25.66 5.68
#